data_AF-A0A2W4IGQ8-F1
#
_entry.id   AF-A0A2W4IGQ8-F1
#
_cell.length_a   1.000
_cell.length_b   1.000
_cell.length_c   1.000
_cell.angle_alpha   90.00
_cell.angle_beta   90.00
_cell.angle_gamma   90.00
#
_symmetry.space_group_name_H-M   'P 1'
#
loop_
_entity.id
_entity.type
_entity.pdbx_description
1 polymer ?
#
loop_
_entity_poly.entity_id
_entity_poly.type
_entity_poly.pdbx_seq_one_letter_code
_entity_poly.pdbx_strand_id
1 'polypeptide(L)'
;MGNNSHKNSAQLVRVGTDRLKERLNVLYASRRGQKVAQDGVFDHLWDLKESAILEGKGSVEVPQSWLDELNDEALSADARSH
;
A
#
# COMPACT_ATOMS: atom_id res chain seq x y z
N MET A 1 -20.80 -23.68 -15.91
CA MET A 1 -20.58 -22.23 -15.76
C MET A 1 -21.37 -21.76 -14.56
N GLY A 2 -20.71 -21.25 -13.52
CA GLY A 2 -21.33 -20.73 -12.29
C GLY A 2 -20.96 -19.25 -12.11
N ASN A 3 -21.99 -18.44 -11.91
CA ASN A 3 -22.01 -16.99 -12.09
C ASN A 3 -21.35 -16.16 -10.97
N ASN A 4 -20.78 -15.03 -11.38
CA ASN A 4 -20.54 -13.77 -10.66
C ASN A 4 -20.86 -13.73 -9.15
N SER A 5 -19.84 -13.52 -8.34
CA SER A 5 -19.92 -12.72 -7.12
C SER A 5 -18.57 -12.04 -6.86
N HIS A 6 -18.27 -11.00 -7.64
CA HIS A 6 -17.34 -9.93 -7.22
C HIS A 6 -17.98 -9.18 -6.03
N LYS A 7 -17.90 -9.77 -4.85
CA LYS A 7 -18.16 -9.15 -3.54
C LYS A 7 -16.88 -9.25 -2.74
N ASN A 8 -15.86 -8.48 -3.12
CA ASN A 8 -14.68 -8.31 -2.28
C ASN A 8 -14.32 -6.83 -2.20
N SER A 9 -15.32 -6.01 -1.87
CA SER A 9 -15.26 -4.55 -1.94
C SER A 9 -14.72 -3.88 -0.67
N ALA A 10 -14.14 -4.62 0.29
CA ALA A 10 -13.36 -4.05 1.42
C ALA A 10 -12.87 -5.17 2.35
N GLN A 11 -12.09 -6.14 1.86
CA GLN A 11 -11.42 -7.06 2.79
C GLN A 11 -10.34 -6.27 3.52
N LEU A 12 -10.62 -5.84 4.76
CA LEU A 12 -9.64 -5.22 5.63
C LEU A 12 -8.61 -6.27 6.01
N VAL A 13 -7.37 -6.00 5.67
CA VAL A 13 -6.24 -6.87 5.94
C VAL A 13 -5.31 -6.18 6.93
N ARG A 14 -4.89 -6.94 7.93
CA ARG A 14 -3.98 -6.46 8.95
C ARG A 14 -2.55 -6.60 8.45
N VAL A 15 -1.86 -5.48 8.27
CA VAL A 15 -0.47 -5.42 7.83
C VAL A 15 0.40 -4.93 8.98
N GLY A 16 1.51 -5.63 9.23
CA GLY A 16 2.51 -5.18 10.20
C GLY A 16 3.12 -3.84 9.78
N THR A 17 3.26 -2.92 10.72
CA THR A 17 3.78 -1.57 10.45
C THR A 17 5.19 -1.59 9.87
N ASP A 18 6.02 -2.57 10.27
CA ASP A 18 7.34 -2.81 9.68
C ASP A 18 7.26 -3.14 8.19
N ARG A 19 6.42 -4.10 7.81
CA ARG A 19 6.26 -4.54 6.40
C ARG A 19 5.65 -3.43 5.54
N LEU A 20 4.73 -2.66 6.09
CA LEU A 20 4.15 -1.50 5.41
C LEU A 20 5.20 -0.41 5.20
N LYS A 21 6.00 -0.11 6.23
CA LYS A 21 7.11 0.84 6.16
C LYS A 21 8.14 0.44 5.11
N GLU A 22 8.56 -0.82 5.07
CA GLU A 22 9.51 -1.30 4.06
C GLU A 22 8.98 -1.09 2.65
N ARG A 23 7.73 -1.47 2.39
CA ARG A 23 7.07 -1.27 1.08
C ARG A 23 6.95 0.21 0.70
N LEU A 24 6.49 1.04 1.63
CA LEU A 24 6.39 2.49 1.43
C LEU A 24 7.77 3.11 1.16
N ASN A 25 8.81 2.66 1.86
CA ASN A 25 10.16 3.16 1.68
C ASN A 25 10.77 2.73 0.32
N VAL A 26 10.49 1.51 -0.15
CA VAL A 26 10.91 1.03 -1.48
C VAL A 26 10.23 1.84 -2.59
N LEU A 27 8.92 2.08 -2.47
CA LEU A 27 8.17 2.93 -3.40
C LEU A 27 8.70 4.37 -3.39
N TYR A 28 8.90 4.93 -2.20
CA TYR A 28 9.44 6.29 -2.05
C TYR A 28 10.85 6.42 -2.62
N ALA A 29 11.71 5.42 -2.40
CA ALA A 29 13.08 5.38 -2.94
C ALA A 29 13.09 5.23 -4.46
N SER A 30 12.25 4.35 -5.01
CA SER A 30 12.13 4.13 -6.46
C SER A 30 11.52 5.34 -7.16
N ARG A 31 10.68 6.11 -6.46
CA ARG A 31 9.98 7.30 -6.97
C ARG A 31 10.73 8.61 -6.66
N ARG A 32 11.96 8.56 -6.12
CA ARG A 32 12.80 9.72 -5.76
C ARG A 32 13.38 10.48 -6.97
N GLY A 33 12.54 10.75 -7.98
CA GLY A 33 12.88 11.39 -9.25
C GLY A 33 11.69 11.58 -10.20
N GLN A 34 10.62 10.81 -10.06
CA GLN A 34 9.35 11.07 -10.75
C GLN A 34 8.40 11.71 -9.75
N LYS A 35 7.71 12.79 -10.14
CA LYS A 35 6.64 13.41 -9.35
C LYS A 35 5.87 12.29 -8.66
N VAL A 36 5.92 12.24 -7.32
CA VAL A 36 5.07 11.38 -6.50
C VAL A 36 3.67 11.68 -6.97
N ALA A 37 3.19 10.85 -7.91
CA ALA A 37 1.86 10.96 -8.45
C ALA A 37 0.99 10.71 -7.23
N GLN A 38 0.41 11.81 -6.73
CA GLN A 38 -0.97 12.01 -6.28
C GLN A 38 -1.78 10.77 -5.88
N ASP A 39 -1.15 9.77 -5.32
CA ASP A 39 -1.82 8.55 -4.91
C ASP A 39 -2.21 8.74 -3.46
N GLY A 40 -3.45 9.18 -3.26
CA GLY A 40 -4.02 9.37 -1.92
C GLY A 40 -3.87 8.11 -1.06
N VAL A 41 -3.78 6.93 -1.66
CA VAL A 41 -3.54 5.66 -0.97
C VAL A 41 -2.17 5.61 -0.29
N PHE A 42 -1.10 6.11 -0.93
CA PHE A 42 0.23 6.17 -0.31
C PHE A 42 0.22 7.09 0.91
N ASP A 43 -0.35 8.28 0.77
CA ASP A 43 -0.46 9.26 1.86
C ASP A 43 -1.31 8.72 3.02
N HIS A 44 -2.44 8.07 2.71
CA HIS A 44 -3.29 7.41 3.70
C HIS A 44 -2.59 6.25 4.42
N LEU A 45 -1.83 5.41 3.72
CA LEU A 45 -1.07 4.33 4.35
C LEU A 45 0.09 4.84 5.19
N TRP A 46 0.71 5.94 4.77
CA TRP A 46 1.74 6.63 5.53
C TRP A 46 1.17 7.17 6.85
N ASP A 47 0.04 7.89 6.79
CA ASP A 47 -0.65 8.41 7.96
C ASP A 47 -1.13 7.29 8.91
N LEU A 48 -1.68 6.20 8.37
CA LEU A 48 -2.07 5.03 9.18
C LEU A 48 -0.87 4.38 9.86
N LYS A 49 0.27 4.27 9.18
CA LYS A 49 1.52 3.77 9.76
C LYS A 49 2.02 4.69 10.86
N GLU A 50 2.02 6.01 10.66
CA GLU A 50 2.43 6.99 11.67
C GLU A 50 1.50 6.91 12.89
N SER A 51 0.19 6.85 12.65
CA SER A 51 -0.83 6.70 13.69
C SER A 51 -0.67 5.40 14.49
N ALA A 52 -0.40 4.28 13.83
CA ALA A 52 -0.16 3.02 14.52
C ALA A 52 1.14 3.00 15.33
N ILE A 53 2.21 3.63 14.82
CA ILE A 53 3.46 3.78 15.58
C ILE A 53 3.22 4.64 16.82
N LEU A 54 2.47 5.75 16.68
CA LEU A 54 2.11 6.63 17.79
C LEU A 54 1.23 5.91 18.83
N GLU A 55 0.31 5.04 18.39
CA GLU A 55 -0.50 4.20 19.27
C GLU A 55 0.26 2.99 19.85
N GLY A 56 1.51 2.74 19.45
CA GLY A 56 2.28 1.56 19.84
C GLY A 56 1.76 0.25 19.23
N LYS A 57 0.92 0.34 18.18
CA LYS A 57 0.39 -0.80 17.44
C LYS A 57 1.40 -1.24 16.38
N GLY A 58 1.88 -2.48 16.50
CA GLY A 58 2.74 -3.13 15.51
C GLY A 58 2.03 -3.55 14.21
N SER A 59 0.78 -3.13 14.00
CA SER A 59 0.01 -3.44 12.78
C SER A 59 -1.08 -2.40 12.52
N VAL A 60 -1.40 -2.19 11.25
CA VAL A 60 -2.52 -1.37 10.75
C VAL A 60 -3.51 -2.25 10.00
N GLU A 61 -4.80 -1.89 10.05
CA GLU A 61 -5.85 -2.52 9.25
C GLU A 61 -6.16 -1.63 8.05
N VAL A 62 -5.96 -2.17 6.85
CA VAL A 62 -6.09 -1.43 5.59
C VAL A 62 -6.90 -2.24 4.59
N PRO A 63 -7.68 -1.61 3.70
CA PRO A 63 -8.35 -2.33 2.62
C PRO A 63 -7.35 -3.08 1.75
N GLN A 64 -7.64 -4.33 1.41
CA GLN A 64 -6.78 -5.11 0.51
C GLN A 64 -6.59 -4.43 -0.84
N SER A 65 -7.62 -3.73 -1.35
CA SER A 65 -7.51 -2.92 -2.57
C SER A 65 -6.36 -1.91 -2.51
N TRP A 66 -6.10 -1.30 -1.35
CA TRP A 66 -5.00 -0.33 -1.21
C TRP A 66 -3.62 -0.98 -1.29
N LEU A 67 -3.49 -2.21 -0.77
CA LEU A 67 -2.25 -2.97 -0.91
C LEU A 67 -2.04 -3.47 -2.33
N ASP A 68 -3.12 -3.79 -3.03
CA ASP A 68 -3.09 -4.25 -4.42
C ASP A 68 -2.60 -3.12 -5.33
N GLU A 69 -3.12 -1.90 -5.16
CA GLU A 69 -2.67 -0.71 -5.90
C GLU A 69 -1.20 -0.37 -5.59
N LEU A 70 -0.78 -0.47 -4.32
CA LEU A 70 0.64 -0.31 -3.99
C LEU A 70 1.53 -1.36 -4.64
N ASN A 71 1.06 -2.60 -4.72
CA ASN A 71 1.83 -3.70 -5.26
C ASN A 71 1.93 -3.60 -6.79
N ASP A 72 0.85 -3.19 -7.46
CA ASP A 72 0.84 -2.89 -8.90
C ASP A 72 1.78 -1.73 -9.24
N GLU A 73 1.77 -0.65 -8.44
CA GLU A 73 2.70 0.47 -8.62
C GLU A 73 4.15 0.07 -8.35
N ALA A 74 4.40 -0.77 -7.34
CA ALA A 74 5.75 -1.26 -7.04
C ALA A 74 6.30 -2.13 -8.17
N LEU A 75 5.46 -3.01 -8.74
CA LEU A 75 5.80 -3.82 -9.91
C LEU A 75 6.02 -2.96 -11.17
N SER A 76 5.17 -1.95 -11.40
CA SER A 76 5.31 -1.02 -12.53
C SER A 76 6.57 -0.15 -12.43
N ALA A 77 7.02 0.21 -11.22
CA ALA A 77 8.26 0.96 -11.02
C ALA A 77 9.51 0.11 -11.36
N ASP A 78 9.48 -1.18 -11.04
CA ASP A 78 10.56 -2.13 -11.34
C ASP A 78 10.68 -2.40 -12.85
N ALA A 79 9.54 -2.62 -13.52
CA ALA A 79 9.48 -2.91 -14.96
C ALA A 79 9.99 -1.76 -15.86
N ARG A 80 10.06 -0.53 -15.34
CA ARG A 80 10.48 0.66 -16.08
C ARG A 80 12.00 0.94 -15.99
N SER A 81 12.73 0.11 -15.24
CA SER A 81 14.19 0.20 -15.07
C SER A 81 14.99 -0.77 -15.95
N HIS A 82 14.39 -1.38 -16.99
CA HIS A 82 15.08 -2.28 -17.93
C HIS A 82 15.07 -1.76 -19.38
#